data_AF-A0A917GLI4-F1
#
_entry.id   AF-A0A917GLI4-F1
#
_cell.length_a   1.000
_cell.length_b   1.000
_cell.length_c   1.000
_cell.angle_alpha   90.00
_cell.angle_beta   90.00
_cell.angle_gamma   90.00
#
_symmetry.space_group_name_H-M   'P 1'
#
loop_
_entity.id
_entity.type
_entity.pdbx_description
1 polymer ?
#
loop_
_entity_poly.entity_id
_entity_poly.type
_entity_poly.pdbx_seq_one_letter_code
_entity_poly.pdbx_strand_id
1 'polypeptide(L)'
;MKGRRMNVRHSGFTFVEMVVVIALVGIIAAVTMSRVLRDDTYNAFLARDQITSLARSAQQRAIGRSDVYLEIESVGNNLNMSVSDSTGELQQATLSNRSITLSADVNETDSCGTTPGGTTVSGAAVFRLYYDELGNLLEGGVSTAGGYPITITDAARFCIDNDPAFSICWSDAGFPFVGDCRD
;
A
#
# COMPACT_ATOMS: atom_id res chain seq x y z
N MET A 1 50.27 46.00 22.11
CA MET A 1 49.89 44.68 21.57
C MET A 1 49.11 44.89 20.27
N LYS A 2 49.63 44.42 19.12
CA LYS A 2 49.12 44.76 17.78
C LYS A 2 48.10 43.71 17.33
N GLY A 3 46.83 44.11 17.22
CA GLY A 3 45.74 43.25 16.76
C GLY A 3 45.86 42.93 15.26
N ARG A 4 46.07 41.65 14.94
CA ARG A 4 46.10 41.13 13.57
C ARG A 4 44.66 41.05 13.04
N ARG A 5 44.27 41.95 12.14
CA ARG A 5 43.00 41.82 11.39
C ARG A 5 43.10 40.63 10.45
N MET A 6 42.24 39.63 10.63
CA MET A 6 42.04 38.57 9.63
C MET A 6 41.26 39.16 8.46
N ASN A 7 41.90 39.25 7.30
CA ASN A 7 41.26 39.68 6.07
C ASN A 7 40.55 38.46 5.47
N VAL A 8 39.23 38.34 5.67
CA VAL A 8 38.43 37.30 5.01
C VAL A 8 38.32 37.69 3.54
N ARG A 9 39.09 37.04 2.67
CA ARG A 9 38.97 37.21 1.23
C ARG A 9 37.65 36.60 0.78
N HIS A 10 36.73 37.44 0.31
CA HIS A 10 35.55 36.98 -0.42
C HIS A 10 35.97 36.68 -1.86
N SER A 11 36.14 35.40 -2.20
CA SER A 11 36.36 34.98 -3.58
C SER A 11 35.02 35.00 -4.30
N GLY A 12 34.83 35.94 -5.23
CA GLY A 12 33.65 35.96 -6.09
C GLY A 12 33.67 34.80 -7.09
N PHE A 13 32.50 34.24 -7.38
CA PHE A 13 32.29 33.22 -8.41
C PHE A 13 32.50 33.82 -9.81
N THR A 14 33.07 33.06 -10.73
CA THR A 14 33.18 33.50 -12.14
C THR A 14 31.87 33.28 -12.88
N PHE A 15 31.61 34.06 -13.94
CA PHE A 15 30.40 33.89 -14.75
C PHE A 15 30.29 32.49 -15.37
N VAL A 16 31.43 31.93 -15.82
CA VAL A 16 31.50 30.56 -16.35
C VAL A 16 31.13 29.54 -15.26
N GLU A 17 31.61 29.74 -14.04
CA GLU A 17 31.29 28.87 -12.91
C GLU A 17 29.78 28.89 -12.59
N MET A 18 29.14 30.06 -12.65
CA MET A 18 27.69 30.17 -12.48
C MET A 18 26.92 29.44 -13.58
N VAL A 19 27.33 29.56 -14.84
CA VAL A 19 26.69 28.87 -15.97
C VAL A 19 26.79 27.34 -15.80
N VAL A 20 27.97 26.86 -15.40
CA VAL A 20 28.18 25.42 -15.14
C VAL A 20 27.34 24.94 -13.96
N VAL A 21 27.27 25.70 -12.87
CA VAL A 21 26.44 25.34 -11.70
C VAL A 21 24.97 25.26 -12.07
N ILE A 22 24.43 26.23 -12.81
CA ILE A 22 23.02 26.21 -13.23
C ILE A 22 22.74 25.02 -14.17
N ALA A 23 23.65 24.74 -15.10
CA ALA A 23 23.53 23.58 -15.98
C ALA A 23 23.53 22.26 -15.20
N LEU A 24 24.44 22.11 -14.21
CA LEU A 24 24.51 20.92 -13.36
C LEU A 24 23.27 20.76 -12.48
N VAL A 25 22.80 21.84 -11.84
CA VAL A 25 21.56 21.83 -11.04
C VAL A 25 20.37 21.45 -11.92
N GLY A 26 20.28 21.97 -13.16
CA GLY A 26 19.22 21.60 -14.10
C GLY A 26 19.21 20.11 -14.45
N ILE A 27 20.37 19.52 -14.71
CA ILE A 27 20.49 18.08 -14.99
C ILE A 27 20.10 17.25 -13.76
N ILE A 28 20.61 17.60 -12.58
CA ILE A 28 20.31 16.89 -11.34
C ILE A 28 18.80 17.01 -11.01
N ALA A 29 18.21 18.19 -11.17
CA ALA A 29 16.78 18.41 -10.96
C ALA A 29 15.93 17.54 -11.90
N ALA A 30 16.25 17.50 -13.19
CA ALA A 30 15.52 16.67 -14.16
C ALA A 30 15.57 15.18 -13.82
N VAL A 31 16.74 14.67 -13.41
CA VAL A 31 16.91 13.25 -13.04
C VAL A 31 16.23 12.91 -11.71
N THR A 32 16.34 13.79 -10.72
CA THR A 32 15.75 13.57 -9.38
C THR A 32 14.23 13.65 -9.40
N MET A 33 13.64 14.64 -10.09
CA MET A 33 12.18 14.75 -10.26
C MET A 33 11.59 13.52 -10.93
N SER A 34 12.26 13.00 -11.97
CA SER A 34 11.82 11.79 -12.69
C SER A 34 11.81 10.53 -11.81
N ARG A 35 12.60 10.48 -10.73
CA ARG A 35 12.57 9.38 -9.75
C ARG A 35 11.47 9.57 -8.71
N VAL A 36 11.30 10.78 -8.20
CA VAL A 36 10.27 11.07 -7.18
C VAL A 36 8.87 10.79 -7.71
N LEU A 37 8.54 11.24 -8.93
CA LEU A 37 7.22 11.00 -9.55
C LEU A 37 6.96 9.51 -9.86
N ARG A 38 8.01 8.70 -9.94
CA ARG A 38 7.93 7.27 -10.28
C ARG A 38 7.67 6.40 -9.06
N ASP A 39 8.20 6.77 -7.90
CA ASP A 39 8.08 5.97 -6.67
C ASP A 39 6.61 5.83 -6.24
N ASP A 40 5.81 6.90 -6.34
CA ASP A 40 4.44 6.90 -5.82
C ASP A 40 3.52 5.94 -6.59
N THR A 41 3.51 6.02 -7.93
CA THR A 41 2.70 5.11 -8.77
C THR A 41 3.24 3.68 -8.82
N TYR A 42 4.56 3.50 -8.76
CA TYR A 42 5.18 2.18 -8.76
C TYR A 42 4.85 1.39 -7.49
N ASN A 43 4.83 2.04 -6.33
CA ASN A 43 4.49 1.41 -5.06
C ASN A 43 3.03 0.92 -5.06
N ALA A 44 2.09 1.70 -5.60
CA ALA A 44 0.68 1.31 -5.70
C ALA A 44 0.50 0.06 -6.60
N PHE A 45 1.14 0.03 -7.78
CA PHE A 45 1.12 -1.14 -8.67
C PHE A 45 1.69 -2.38 -7.98
N LEU A 46 2.86 -2.26 -7.35
CA LEU A 46 3.54 -3.38 -6.70
C LEU A 46 2.74 -3.89 -5.50
N ALA A 47 2.20 -2.99 -4.68
CA ALA A 47 1.34 -3.34 -3.55
C ALA A 47 0.11 -4.12 -4.03
N ARG A 48 -0.60 -3.61 -5.04
CA ARG A 48 -1.77 -4.26 -5.62
C ARG A 48 -1.49 -5.68 -6.11
N ASP A 49 -0.43 -5.85 -6.88
CA ASP A 49 -0.08 -7.14 -7.47
C ASP A 49 0.38 -8.13 -6.38
N GLN A 50 1.12 -7.65 -5.36
CA GLN A 50 1.55 -8.47 -4.23
C GLN A 50 0.39 -8.89 -3.32
N ILE A 51 -0.54 -7.98 -3.03
CA ILE A 51 -1.77 -8.27 -2.28
C ILE A 51 -2.59 -9.31 -3.04
N THR A 52 -2.82 -9.10 -4.34
CA THR A 52 -3.59 -10.03 -5.17
C THR A 52 -2.94 -11.42 -5.18
N SER A 53 -1.61 -11.49 -5.31
CA SER A 53 -0.87 -12.75 -5.26
C SER A 53 -1.01 -13.47 -3.93
N LEU A 54 -0.86 -12.75 -2.81
CA LEU A 54 -1.04 -13.31 -1.46
C LEU A 54 -2.47 -13.75 -1.23
N ALA A 55 -3.46 -12.96 -1.63
CA ALA A 55 -4.87 -13.30 -1.54
C ALA A 55 -5.22 -14.60 -2.28
N ARG A 56 -4.71 -14.79 -3.51
CA ARG A 56 -4.92 -16.06 -4.25
C ARG A 56 -4.33 -17.23 -3.50
N SER A 57 -3.16 -17.01 -2.90
CA SER A 57 -2.49 -18.02 -2.10
C SER A 57 -3.18 -18.29 -0.76
N ALA A 58 -3.89 -17.31 -0.19
CA ALA A 58 -4.74 -17.50 0.99
C ALA A 58 -5.95 -18.37 0.64
N GLN A 59 -6.68 -18.00 -0.42
CA GLN A 59 -7.83 -18.76 -0.90
C GLN A 59 -7.46 -20.23 -1.20
N GLN A 60 -6.37 -20.45 -1.93
CA GLN A 60 -5.90 -21.81 -2.26
C GLN A 60 -5.50 -22.62 -1.03
N ARG A 61 -4.96 -21.98 0.00
CA ARG A 61 -4.57 -22.66 1.25
C ARG A 61 -5.76 -22.95 2.14
N ALA A 62 -6.81 -22.14 2.09
CA ALA A 62 -8.04 -22.36 2.82
C ALA A 62 -8.79 -23.61 2.35
N ILE A 63 -8.62 -24.01 1.08
CA ILE A 63 -9.24 -25.24 0.57
C ILE A 63 -8.72 -26.47 1.32
N GLY A 64 -9.60 -27.09 2.11
CA GLY A 64 -9.29 -28.25 2.94
C GLY A 64 -8.52 -27.92 4.23
N ARG A 65 -8.49 -26.65 4.65
CA ARG A 65 -7.93 -26.21 5.94
C ARG A 65 -8.86 -25.23 6.65
N SER A 66 -8.97 -25.35 7.96
CA SER A 66 -9.68 -24.38 8.79
C SER A 66 -8.79 -23.21 9.17
N ASP A 67 -9.43 -22.11 9.59
CA ASP A 67 -8.78 -20.97 10.25
C ASP A 67 -7.73 -20.23 9.41
N VAL A 68 -7.81 -20.29 8.08
CA VAL A 68 -6.93 -19.52 7.19
C VAL A 68 -7.42 -18.08 7.10
N TYR A 69 -6.51 -17.12 7.30
CA TYR A 69 -6.80 -15.70 7.14
C TYR A 69 -5.67 -14.96 6.42
N LEU A 70 -6.07 -13.95 5.65
CA LEU A 70 -5.19 -12.93 5.07
C LEU A 70 -5.18 -11.73 6.01
N GLU A 71 -3.99 -11.19 6.26
CA GLU A 71 -3.79 -9.98 7.04
C GLU A 71 -2.96 -8.97 6.25
N ILE A 72 -3.37 -7.69 6.32
CA ILE A 72 -2.66 -6.56 5.72
C ILE A 72 -2.57 -5.45 6.76
N GLU A 73 -1.34 -5.09 7.12
CA GLU A 73 -1.01 -4.10 8.13
C GLU A 73 -0.03 -3.06 7.55
N SER A 74 -0.25 -1.79 7.87
CA SER A 74 0.68 -0.71 7.53
C SER A 74 1.41 -0.22 8.77
N VAL A 75 2.69 -0.52 8.92
CA VAL A 75 3.53 -0.08 10.04
C VAL A 75 4.60 0.89 9.55
N GLY A 76 4.47 2.17 9.90
CA GLY A 76 5.38 3.21 9.41
C GLY A 76 5.31 3.32 7.89
N ASN A 77 6.44 3.09 7.22
CA ASN A 77 6.54 3.09 5.75
C ASN A 77 6.54 1.68 5.13
N ASN A 78 6.12 0.69 5.91
CA ASN A 78 6.07 -0.71 5.51
C ASN A 78 4.62 -1.20 5.45
N LEU A 79 4.29 -1.89 4.36
CA LEU A 79 3.09 -2.70 4.20
C LEU A 79 3.46 -4.16 4.45
N ASN A 80 3.03 -4.69 5.58
CA ASN A 80 3.18 -6.09 5.93
C ASN A 80 1.90 -6.82 5.50
N MET A 81 2.07 -7.91 4.79
CA MET A 81 0.97 -8.76 4.37
C MET A 81 1.32 -10.20 4.72
N SER A 82 0.41 -10.93 5.33
CA SER A 82 0.63 -12.32 5.70
C SER A 82 -0.60 -13.19 5.46
N VAL A 83 -0.34 -14.46 5.20
CA VAL A 83 -1.34 -15.52 5.21
C VAL A 83 -0.98 -16.44 6.36
N SER A 84 -1.91 -16.65 7.26
CA SER A 84 -1.69 -17.43 8.48
C SER A 84 -2.84 -18.42 8.68
N ASP A 85 -2.57 -19.46 9.46
CA ASP A 85 -3.58 -20.37 9.99
C ASP A 85 -3.47 -20.48 11.53
N SER A 86 -4.19 -21.43 12.13
CA SER A 86 -4.15 -21.70 13.57
C SER A 86 -2.78 -22.17 14.09
N THR A 87 -1.87 -22.58 13.20
CA THR A 87 -0.51 -23.04 13.53
C THR A 87 0.55 -21.95 13.39
N GLY A 88 0.24 -20.86 12.68
CA GLY A 88 1.09 -19.69 12.55
C GLY A 88 1.12 -19.11 11.12
N GLU A 89 2.15 -18.32 10.86
CA GLU A 89 2.33 -17.67 9.57
C GLU A 89 2.80 -18.65 8.49
N LEU A 90 2.07 -18.71 7.37
CA LEU A 90 2.35 -19.60 6.24
C LEU A 90 3.12 -18.88 5.13
N GLN A 91 2.85 -17.60 4.94
CA GLN A 91 3.50 -16.77 3.95
C GLN A 91 3.45 -15.30 4.39
N GLN A 92 4.53 -14.56 4.11
CA GLN A 92 4.61 -13.13 4.37
C GLN A 92 5.26 -12.41 3.19
N ALA A 93 4.85 -11.16 2.97
CA ALA A 93 5.59 -10.20 2.18
C ALA A 93 5.58 -8.84 2.87
N THR A 94 6.68 -8.11 2.72
CA THR A 94 6.79 -6.73 3.16
C THR A 94 7.17 -5.86 1.97
N LEU A 95 6.42 -4.79 1.77
CA LEU A 95 6.70 -3.76 0.77
C LEU A 95 6.76 -2.38 1.42
N SER A 96 7.21 -1.37 0.68
CA SER A 96 7.07 0.01 1.14
C SER A 96 5.71 0.56 0.70
N ASN A 97 5.00 1.22 1.62
CA ASN A 97 3.80 2.00 1.33
C ASN A 97 4.06 3.50 1.35
N ARG A 98 5.30 3.93 1.05
CA ARG A 98 5.61 5.36 1.01
C ARG A 98 4.73 6.03 -0.05
N SER A 99 4.05 7.10 0.38
CA SER A 99 3.18 7.94 -0.44
C SER A 99 1.88 7.31 -0.93
N ILE A 100 1.48 6.12 -0.45
CA ILE A 100 0.17 5.54 -0.78
C ILE A 100 -0.74 5.56 0.44
N THR A 101 -2.03 5.75 0.19
CA THR A 101 -3.10 5.68 1.18
C THR A 101 -3.86 4.38 1.01
N LEU A 102 -4.18 3.73 2.13
CA LEU A 102 -4.77 2.40 2.14
C LEU A 102 -6.09 2.46 2.90
N SER A 103 -7.15 1.96 2.30
CA SER A 103 -8.45 1.81 2.95
C SER A 103 -9.10 0.53 2.48
N ALA A 104 -10.01 -0.01 3.29
CA ALA A 104 -10.69 -1.25 2.97
C ALA A 104 -12.11 -1.24 3.53
N ASP A 105 -12.98 -1.95 2.82
CA ASP A 105 -14.38 -2.13 3.18
C ASP A 105 -14.81 -3.58 2.93
N VAL A 106 -15.89 -3.96 3.58
CA VAL A 106 -16.58 -5.24 3.38
C VAL A 106 -18.06 -4.94 3.13
N ASN A 107 -18.68 -5.72 2.25
CA ASN A 107 -20.05 -5.52 1.76
C ASN A 107 -20.28 -4.15 1.09
N GLU A 108 -19.21 -3.56 0.58
CA GLU A 108 -19.25 -2.39 -0.29
C GLU A 108 -18.70 -2.79 -1.66
N THR A 109 -19.48 -2.53 -2.71
CA THR A 109 -19.17 -2.96 -4.08
C THR A 109 -18.99 -1.80 -5.05
N ASP A 110 -19.26 -0.57 -4.61
CA ASP A 110 -19.00 0.63 -5.39
C ASP A 110 -17.51 0.75 -5.76
N SER A 111 -17.24 1.53 -6.80
CA SER A 111 -15.86 1.84 -7.19
C SER A 111 -15.14 2.63 -6.11
N CYS A 112 -13.85 2.36 -5.90
CA CYS A 112 -13.03 3.16 -4.98
C CYS A 112 -12.95 4.64 -5.42
N GLY A 113 -13.11 4.92 -6.72
CA GLY A 113 -13.11 6.28 -7.26
C GLY A 113 -14.42 7.05 -7.05
N THR A 114 -15.54 6.36 -6.82
CA THR A 114 -16.85 6.98 -6.57
C THR A 114 -17.16 7.04 -5.08
N THR A 115 -16.88 5.96 -4.38
CA THR A 115 -17.10 5.80 -2.94
C THR A 115 -15.74 5.49 -2.32
N PRO A 116 -15.01 6.50 -1.81
CA PRO A 116 -13.72 6.30 -1.16
C PRO A 116 -13.80 5.26 -0.05
N GLY A 117 -12.69 4.57 0.22
CA GLY A 117 -12.70 3.50 1.22
C GLY A 117 -13.04 4.02 2.62
N GLY A 118 -13.98 3.36 3.29
CA GLY A 118 -14.63 3.85 4.52
C GLY A 118 -13.75 3.75 5.77
N THR A 119 -12.84 2.77 5.82
CA THR A 119 -11.89 2.64 6.94
C THR A 119 -10.44 2.57 6.46
N THR A 120 -9.60 3.46 6.97
CA THR A 120 -8.16 3.51 6.66
C THR A 120 -7.40 2.36 7.31
N VAL A 121 -6.49 1.74 6.57
CA VAL A 121 -5.57 0.69 7.04
C VAL A 121 -4.23 1.33 7.41
N SER A 122 -3.98 1.52 8.70
CA SER A 122 -2.76 2.19 9.20
C SER A 122 -2.49 1.89 10.68
N GLY A 123 -1.25 1.63 11.04
CA GLY A 123 -0.82 1.32 12.40
C GLY A 123 -1.65 0.17 12.97
N ALA A 124 -2.44 0.47 14.02
CA ALA A 124 -3.31 -0.51 14.68
C ALA A 124 -4.56 -0.92 13.88
N ALA A 125 -4.89 -0.22 12.79
CA ALA A 125 -6.00 -0.54 11.91
C ALA A 125 -5.54 -1.53 10.84
N VAL A 126 -5.77 -2.82 11.12
CA VAL A 126 -5.31 -3.97 10.33
C VAL A 126 -6.48 -4.50 9.52
N PHE A 127 -6.31 -4.69 8.22
CA PHE A 127 -7.31 -5.34 7.39
C PHE A 127 -7.13 -6.86 7.44
N ARG A 128 -8.21 -7.60 7.71
CA ARG A 128 -8.18 -9.06 7.78
C ARG A 128 -9.37 -9.67 7.07
N LEU A 129 -9.13 -10.79 6.37
CA LEU A 129 -10.15 -11.62 5.72
C LEU A 129 -10.02 -13.06 6.17
N TYR A 130 -11.11 -13.66 6.64
CA TYR A 130 -11.20 -15.04 7.09
C TYR A 130 -11.86 -15.91 6.02
N TYR A 131 -11.27 -17.08 5.77
CA TYR A 131 -11.74 -18.03 4.76
C TYR A 131 -12.34 -19.28 5.40
N ASP A 132 -13.34 -19.87 4.76
CA ASP A 132 -13.83 -21.22 5.09
C ASP A 132 -12.99 -22.32 4.43
N GLU A 133 -13.28 -23.58 4.75
CA GLU A 133 -12.58 -24.75 4.21
C GLU A 133 -12.79 -24.97 2.70
N LEU A 134 -13.69 -24.20 2.07
CA LEU A 134 -13.94 -24.21 0.63
C LEU A 134 -13.23 -23.02 -0.07
N GLY A 135 -12.62 -22.12 0.70
CA GLY A 135 -11.97 -20.91 0.22
C GLY A 135 -12.91 -19.72 0.02
N ASN A 136 -14.15 -19.77 0.50
CA ASN A 136 -15.05 -18.61 0.49
C ASN A 136 -14.72 -17.67 1.64
N LEU A 137 -15.09 -16.39 1.51
CA LEU A 137 -15.00 -15.44 2.61
C LEU A 137 -16.11 -15.68 3.63
N LEU A 138 -15.75 -15.70 4.90
CA LEU A 138 -16.69 -15.79 6.02
C LEU A 138 -16.96 -14.40 6.61
N GLU A 139 -15.89 -13.75 7.07
CA GLU A 139 -15.94 -12.47 7.75
C GLU A 139 -14.62 -11.73 7.59
N GLY A 140 -14.62 -10.44 7.93
CA GLY A 140 -13.41 -9.64 7.87
C GLY A 140 -13.66 -8.16 8.07
N GLY A 141 -12.79 -7.36 7.46
CA GLY A 141 -12.80 -5.91 7.53
C GLY A 141 -11.56 -5.36 8.23
N VAL A 142 -11.61 -4.08 8.58
CA VAL A 142 -10.52 -3.42 9.30
C VAL A 142 -10.76 -3.53 10.80
N SER A 143 -9.74 -3.90 11.57
CA SER A 143 -9.82 -4.21 13.01
C SER A 143 -10.39 -3.10 13.90
N THR A 144 -10.31 -1.85 13.45
CA THR A 144 -10.83 -0.66 14.13
C THR A 144 -12.20 -0.22 13.63
N ALA A 145 -12.74 -0.86 12.58
CA ALA A 145 -14.07 -0.59 12.08
C ALA A 145 -15.14 -1.04 13.07
N GLY A 146 -16.25 -0.31 13.14
CA GLY A 146 -17.37 -0.69 13.99
C GLY A 146 -17.96 -2.04 13.56
N GLY A 147 -18.06 -2.98 14.51
CA GLY A 147 -18.61 -4.31 14.24
C GLY A 147 -17.62 -5.32 13.66
N TYR A 148 -16.32 -5.04 13.65
CA TYR A 148 -15.30 -6.01 13.26
C TYR A 148 -15.25 -7.24 14.21
N PRO A 149 -15.11 -8.48 13.68
CA PRO A 149 -15.20 -8.83 12.26
C PRO A 149 -16.65 -8.81 11.76
N ILE A 150 -16.84 -8.39 10.51
CA ILE A 150 -18.16 -8.28 9.87
C ILE A 150 -18.31 -9.46 8.90
N THR A 151 -19.45 -10.17 8.95
CA THR A 151 -19.78 -11.22 7.98
C THR A 151 -19.81 -10.67 6.56
N ILE A 152 -19.13 -11.34 5.64
CA ILE A 152 -19.05 -10.93 4.24
C ILE A 152 -20.15 -11.67 3.47
N THR A 153 -21.07 -10.92 2.88
CA THR A 153 -22.22 -11.44 2.13
C THR A 153 -22.19 -11.09 0.65
N ASP A 154 -21.34 -10.14 0.24
CA ASP A 154 -21.25 -9.69 -1.16
C ASP A 154 -19.80 -9.70 -1.64
N ALA A 155 -18.97 -8.81 -1.10
CA ALA A 155 -17.56 -8.69 -1.47
C ALA A 155 -16.73 -8.01 -0.36
N ALA A 156 -15.41 -8.10 -0.47
CA ALA A 156 -14.49 -7.20 0.21
C ALA A 156 -13.70 -6.39 -0.82
N ARG A 157 -13.37 -5.15 -0.50
CA ARG A 157 -12.54 -4.30 -1.36
C ARG A 157 -11.42 -3.65 -0.58
N PHE A 158 -10.30 -3.44 -1.26
CA PHE A 158 -9.13 -2.76 -0.74
C PHE A 158 -8.75 -1.67 -1.73
N CYS A 159 -8.88 -0.42 -1.29
CA CYS A 159 -8.61 0.77 -2.07
C CYS A 159 -7.20 1.26 -1.79
N ILE A 160 -6.43 1.47 -2.85
CA ILE A 160 -5.14 2.15 -2.83
C ILE A 160 -5.34 3.51 -3.49
N ASP A 161 -5.06 4.58 -2.76
CA ASP A 161 -5.24 5.97 -3.22
C ASP A 161 -6.65 6.33 -3.71
N ASN A 162 -7.64 5.53 -3.33
CA ASN A 162 -9.02 5.59 -3.85
C ASN A 162 -9.07 5.60 -5.39
N ASP A 163 -8.11 4.94 -6.03
CA ASP A 163 -8.04 4.79 -7.48
C ASP A 163 -8.51 3.39 -7.87
N PRO A 164 -9.56 3.25 -8.70
CA PRO A 164 -10.06 1.94 -9.14
C PRO A 164 -9.04 1.15 -9.98
N ALA A 165 -8.05 1.81 -10.58
CA ALA A 165 -6.96 1.10 -11.24
C ALA A 165 -6.07 0.37 -10.23
N PHE A 166 -5.99 0.83 -8.97
CA PHE A 166 -5.14 0.26 -7.94
C PHE A 166 -5.90 -0.56 -6.89
N SER A 167 -7.22 -0.66 -6.99
CA SER A 167 -8.03 -1.44 -6.07
C SER A 167 -7.93 -2.94 -6.30
N ILE A 168 -8.20 -3.68 -5.23
CA ILE A 168 -8.41 -5.13 -5.25
C ILE A 168 -9.82 -5.40 -4.73
N CYS A 169 -10.56 -6.24 -5.44
CA CYS A 169 -11.80 -6.81 -4.94
C CYS A 169 -11.64 -8.31 -4.66
N TRP A 170 -12.34 -8.80 -3.65
CA TRP A 170 -12.58 -10.21 -3.39
C TRP A 170 -14.07 -10.47 -3.49
N SER A 171 -14.46 -11.47 -4.28
CA SER A 171 -15.84 -11.96 -4.26
C SER A 171 -16.16 -12.66 -2.93
N ASP A 172 -17.44 -12.88 -2.65
CA ASP A 172 -17.92 -13.79 -1.59
C ASP A 172 -17.26 -15.18 -1.63
N ALA A 173 -16.99 -15.71 -2.83
CA ALA A 173 -16.24 -16.96 -3.01
C ALA A 173 -14.72 -16.87 -2.70
N GLY A 174 -14.24 -15.74 -2.17
CA GLY A 174 -12.85 -15.53 -1.78
C GLY A 174 -11.87 -15.33 -2.92
N PHE A 175 -12.34 -15.22 -4.16
CA PHE A 175 -11.48 -15.02 -5.32
C PHE A 175 -11.09 -13.55 -5.46
N PRO A 176 -9.78 -13.22 -5.45
CA PRO A 176 -9.32 -11.86 -5.62
C PRO A 176 -9.05 -11.49 -7.09
N PHE A 177 -9.42 -10.27 -7.46
CA PHE A 177 -9.14 -9.67 -8.74
C PHE A 177 -8.84 -8.18 -8.61
N VAL A 178 -8.10 -7.66 -9.59
CA VAL A 178 -7.74 -6.24 -9.64
C VAL A 178 -8.91 -5.47 -10.24
N GLY A 179 -9.25 -4.33 -9.62
CA GLY A 179 -10.33 -3.45 -10.07
C GLY A 179 -11.46 -3.33 -9.07
N ASP A 180 -12.59 -2.82 -9.56
CA ASP A 180 -13.81 -2.61 -8.77
C ASP A 180 -14.59 -3.92 -8.61
N CYS A 181 -15.40 -4.04 -7.55
CA CYS A 181 -16.16 -5.25 -7.30
C CYS A 181 -17.33 -5.49 -8.26
N ARG A 182 -17.74 -4.45 -8.99
CA ARG A 182 -18.68 -4.54 -10.10
C ARG A 182 -18.09 -3.83 -11.32
N ASP A 183 -17.98 -4.59 -12.41
CA ASP A 183 -17.70 -4.06 -13.74
C ASP A 183 -18.95 -3.40 -14.36
#